data_AF-A0A369QGP3-F1
#
_entry.id   AF-A0A369QGP3-F1
#
_cell.length_a   1.000
_cell.length_b   1.000
_cell.length_c   1.000
_cell.angle_alpha   90.00
_cell.angle_beta   90.00
_cell.angle_gamma   90.00
#
_symmetry.space_group_name_H-M   'P 1'
#
loop_
_entity.id
_entity.type
_entity.pdbx_description
1 polymer ?
#
loop_
_entity_poly.entity_id
_entity_poly.type
_entity_poly.pdbx_seq_one_letter_code
_entity_poly.pdbx_strand_id
1 'polypeptide(L)'
;MVRMKDTLRHLINHKKQPRLFCMLSDQTPPKSEIQYWTTFMNQDAGFFVGGEKLAASFKMRVFFIHAQRVGRGYYNFKFLPIIPAEQALKTAFPVTEQFTRMLEDWICENPADYLWSHRRWKHKRPEGEAS
;
A
#
# COMPACT_ATOMS: atom_id res chain seq x y z
N MET A 1 8.53 11.05 -13.49
CA MET A 1 8.46 10.29 -12.22
C MET A 1 8.96 11.20 -11.10
N VAL A 2 8.20 11.38 -10.02
CA VAL A 2 8.58 12.26 -8.88
C VAL A 2 9.09 11.36 -7.75
N ARG A 3 10.23 11.70 -7.15
CA ARG A 3 10.75 10.96 -5.98
C ARG A 3 9.81 11.16 -4.81
N MET A 4 9.65 10.13 -3.95
CA MET A 4 8.69 10.19 -2.84
C MET A 4 8.88 11.44 -1.95
N LYS A 5 10.12 11.76 -1.60
CA LYS A 5 10.48 12.95 -0.81
C LYS A 5 10.01 14.28 -1.41
N ASP A 6 9.87 14.34 -2.73
CA ASP A 6 9.49 15.54 -3.47
C ASP A 6 7.98 15.55 -3.77
N THR A 7 7.27 14.43 -3.55
CA THR A 7 5.84 14.26 -3.85
C THR A 7 4.98 15.31 -3.17
N LEU A 8 5.20 15.59 -1.88
CA LEU A 8 4.40 16.57 -1.15
C LEU A 8 4.51 17.96 -1.78
N ARG A 9 5.74 18.41 -2.04
CA ARG A 9 6.02 19.70 -2.66
C ARG A 9 5.41 19.79 -4.06
N HIS A 10 5.52 18.70 -4.82
CA HIS A 10 4.95 18.60 -6.15
C HIS A 10 3.43 18.72 -6.14
N LEU A 11 2.75 18.06 -5.20
CA LEU A 11 1.29 18.13 -5.07
C LEU A 11 0.82 19.52 -4.66
N ILE A 12 1.51 20.17 -3.73
CA ILE A 12 1.19 21.55 -3.31
C ILE A 12 1.29 22.51 -4.51
N ASN A 13 2.37 22.43 -5.29
CA ASN A 13 2.61 23.29 -6.43
C ASN A 13 1.57 23.11 -7.55
N HIS A 14 0.87 21.98 -7.58
CA HIS A 14 -0.08 21.64 -8.64
C HIS A 14 -1.49 21.31 -8.12
N LYS A 15 -1.87 21.82 -6.94
CA LYS A 15 -3.13 21.52 -6.25
C LYS A 15 -4.42 21.78 -7.03
N LYS A 16 -4.37 22.61 -8.08
CA LYS A 16 -5.54 22.97 -8.91
C LYS A 16 -5.75 22.07 -10.13
N GLN A 17 -4.84 21.10 -10.37
CA GLN A 17 -4.91 20.22 -11.52
C GLN A 17 -5.31 18.80 -11.07
N PRO A 18 -6.33 18.18 -11.69
CA PRO A 18 -6.64 16.78 -11.45
C PRO A 18 -5.42 15.90 -11.71
N ARG A 19 -5.11 15.00 -10.79
CA ARG A 19 -3.93 14.13 -10.87
C ARG A 19 -4.24 12.74 -10.35
N LEU A 20 -3.67 11.75 -11.02
CA LEU A 20 -3.56 10.40 -10.51
C LEU A 20 -2.18 10.22 -9.91
N PHE A 21 -2.13 9.65 -8.71
CA PHE A 21 -0.90 9.25 -8.06
C PHE A 21 -0.93 7.73 -7.86
N CYS A 22 0.10 7.04 -8.35
CA CYS A 22 0.23 5.60 -8.24
C CYS A 22 1.49 5.28 -7.44
N MET A 23 1.35 4.35 -6.49
CA MET A 23 2.43 3.88 -5.63
C MET A 23 2.53 2.36 -5.71
N LEU A 24 3.76 1.86 -5.72
CA LEU A 24 4.05 0.47 -5.41
C LEU A 24 4.28 0.39 -3.90
N SER A 25 3.27 -0.10 -3.18
CA SER A 25 3.24 -0.10 -1.70
C SER A 25 3.44 -1.50 -1.09
N ASP A 26 3.68 -2.52 -1.92
CA ASP A 26 3.81 -3.92 -1.54
C ASP A 26 5.26 -4.35 -1.23
N GLN A 27 6.25 -3.50 -1.54
CA GLN A 27 7.66 -3.76 -1.25
C GLN A 27 8.04 -3.47 0.21
N THR A 28 9.16 -4.03 0.66
CA THR A 28 9.72 -3.75 1.99
C THR A 28 10.34 -2.36 2.02
N PRO A 29 9.88 -1.45 2.88
CA PRO A 29 10.50 -0.14 3.01
C PRO A 29 11.86 -0.25 3.71
N PRO A 30 12.73 0.77 3.56
CA PRO A 30 13.90 0.92 4.44
C PRO A 30 13.47 0.87 5.91
N LYS A 31 14.30 0.28 6.79
CA LYS A 31 13.96 0.11 8.22
C LYS A 31 13.52 1.42 8.90
N SER A 32 14.15 2.54 8.56
CA SER A 32 13.83 3.87 9.10
C SER A 32 12.50 4.46 8.60
N GLU A 33 11.93 3.88 7.54
CA GLU A 33 10.68 4.32 6.91
C GLU A 33 9.50 3.39 7.21
N ILE A 34 9.72 2.31 7.95
CA ILE A 34 8.62 1.47 8.46
C ILE A 34 7.87 2.29 9.52
N GLN A 35 6.57 2.45 9.31
CA GLN A 35 5.71 3.22 10.21
C GLN A 35 4.51 2.42 10.71
N TYR A 36 4.22 1.31 10.05
CA TYR A 36 3.11 0.45 10.41
C TYR A 36 3.55 -1.01 10.35
N TRP A 37 3.20 -1.77 11.36
CA TRP A 37 3.39 -3.21 11.44
C TRP A 37 2.04 -3.89 11.48
N THR A 38 1.89 -4.95 10.70
CA THR A 38 0.68 -5.77 10.67
C THR A 38 1.04 -7.19 10.25
N THR A 39 0.10 -8.12 10.43
CA THR A 39 0.24 -9.47 9.89
C THR A 39 0.01 -9.45 8.38
N PHE A 40 0.93 -9.98 7.60
CA PHE A 40 0.79 -10.13 6.14
C PHE A 40 1.33 -11.49 5.72
N MET A 41 0.49 -12.30 5.08
CA MET A 41 0.77 -13.70 4.73
C MET A 41 1.27 -14.51 5.95
N ASN A 42 0.52 -14.41 7.07
CA ASN A 42 0.80 -15.08 8.35
C ASN A 42 2.13 -14.71 9.03
N GLN A 43 2.74 -13.58 8.68
CA GLN A 43 4.01 -13.11 9.26
C GLN A 43 3.95 -11.60 9.55
N ASP A 44 4.67 -11.13 10.56
CA ASP A 44 4.82 -9.69 10.81
C ASP A 44 5.50 -9.01 9.63
N ALA A 45 4.88 -7.95 9.11
CA ALA A 45 5.41 -7.17 8.01
C ALA A 45 5.32 -5.68 8.27
N GLY A 46 6.43 -4.98 8.04
CA GLY A 46 6.49 -3.53 8.05
C GLY A 46 5.97 -2.95 6.73
N PHE A 47 5.22 -1.86 6.82
CA PHE A 47 4.66 -1.11 5.70
C PHE A 47 5.00 0.38 5.78
N PHE A 48 5.07 0.99 4.60
CA PHE A 48 5.18 2.43 4.41
C PHE A 48 3.78 3.03 4.26
N VAL A 49 3.51 4.11 4.99
CA VAL A 49 2.16 4.72 5.09
C VAL A 49 2.01 5.99 4.25
N GLY A 50 2.87 6.18 3.24
CA GLY A 50 2.86 7.40 2.44
C GLY A 50 1.55 7.62 1.67
N GLY A 51 0.97 6.56 1.13
CA GLY A 51 -0.32 6.64 0.42
C GLY A 51 -1.44 7.13 1.33
N GLU A 52 -1.46 6.64 2.57
CA GLU A 52 -2.40 7.05 3.60
C GLU A 52 -2.22 8.52 4.02
N LYS A 53 -0.99 8.94 4.31
CA LYS A 53 -0.70 10.33 4.67
C LYS A 53 -1.06 11.30 3.55
N LEU A 54 -0.79 10.93 2.31
CA LEU A 54 -1.14 11.76 1.15
C LEU A 54 -2.66 11.82 0.97
N ALA A 55 -3.35 10.68 1.09
CA ALA A 55 -4.81 10.63 1.00
C ALA A 55 -5.48 11.53 2.04
N ALA A 56 -5.04 11.46 3.31
CA ALA A 56 -5.54 12.33 4.36
C ALA A 56 -5.22 13.81 4.09
N SER A 57 -3.97 14.13 3.73
CA SER A 57 -3.51 15.53 3.56
C SER A 57 -4.18 16.24 2.39
N PHE A 58 -4.50 15.52 1.32
CA PHE A 58 -5.05 16.07 0.08
C PHE A 58 -6.50 15.64 -0.18
N LYS A 59 -7.14 14.97 0.78
CA LYS A 59 -8.51 14.44 0.67
C LYS A 59 -8.71 13.60 -0.59
N MET A 60 -7.72 12.78 -0.93
CA MET A 60 -7.74 11.95 -2.14
C MET A 60 -8.53 10.66 -1.89
N ARG A 61 -9.26 10.21 -2.91
CA ARG A 61 -9.81 8.86 -2.94
C ARG A 61 -8.68 7.87 -3.24
N VAL A 62 -8.65 6.78 -2.50
CA VAL A 62 -7.64 5.73 -2.65
C VAL A 62 -8.27 4.51 -3.30
N PHE A 63 -7.55 3.91 -4.24
CA PHE A 63 -7.96 2.71 -4.94
C PHE A 63 -6.83 1.68 -4.89
N PHE A 64 -7.19 0.42 -4.63
CA PHE A 64 -6.35 -0.74 -4.87
C PHE A 64 -6.44 -1.09 -6.36
N ILE A 65 -5.28 -1.29 -6.99
CA ILE A 65 -5.20 -1.71 -8.39
C ILE A 65 -5.13 -3.24 -8.41
N HIS A 66 -6.26 -3.88 -8.66
CA HIS A 66 -6.35 -5.33 -8.81
C HIS A 66 -5.98 -5.70 -10.25
N ALA A 67 -4.77 -6.24 -10.44
CA ALA A 67 -4.25 -6.67 -11.73
C ALA A 67 -4.50 -8.16 -11.94
N GLN A 68 -5.05 -8.57 -13.07
CA GLN A 68 -5.27 -9.98 -13.39
C GLN A 68 -4.65 -10.29 -14.75
N ARG A 69 -3.76 -11.28 -14.81
CA ARG A 69 -3.21 -11.75 -16.08
C ARG A 69 -4.23 -12.66 -16.76
N VAL A 70 -4.75 -12.25 -17.91
CA VAL A 70 -5.75 -13.02 -18.68
C VAL A 70 -5.14 -13.77 -19.86
N GLY A 71 -3.89 -13.46 -20.21
CA GLY A 71 -3.13 -14.10 -21.26
C GLY A 71 -1.70 -13.59 -21.29
N ARG A 72 -0.85 -14.15 -22.16
CA ARG A 72 0.54 -13.68 -22.30
C ARG A 72 0.56 -12.25 -22.83
N GLY A 73 0.98 -11.30 -21.98
CA GLY A 73 1.00 -9.87 -22.32
C GLY A 73 -0.36 -9.16 -22.18
N TYR A 74 -1.41 -9.85 -21.72
CA TYR A 74 -2.75 -9.28 -21.56
C TYR A 74 -3.14 -9.25 -20.08
N TYR A 75 -3.52 -8.07 -19.62
CA TYR A 75 -3.87 -7.80 -18.22
C TYR A 75 -5.19 -7.05 -18.14
N ASN A 76 -6.06 -7.49 -17.23
CA ASN A 76 -7.24 -6.75 -16.82
C ASN A 76 -6.95 -6.04 -15.50
N PHE A 77 -7.30 -4.76 -15.42
CA PHE A 77 -7.15 -3.97 -14.20
C PHE A 77 -8.52 -3.56 -13.68
N LYS A 78 -8.77 -3.81 -12.40
CA LYS A 78 -9.91 -3.26 -11.67
C LYS A 78 -9.41 -2.26 -10.64
N PHE A 79 -10.07 -1.11 -10.56
CA PHE A 79 -9.79 -0.10 -9.54
C PHE A 79 -10.81 -0.26 -8.43
N LEU A 80 -10.39 -0.91 -7.35
CA LEU A 80 -11.25 -1.20 -6.21
C LEU A 80 -11.06 -0.10 -5.17
N PRO A 81 -12.10 0.65 -4.77
CA PRO A 81 -11.95 1.71 -3.79
C PRO A 81 -11.52 1.12 -2.44
N ILE A 82 -10.55 1.76 -1.79
CA ILE A 82 -10.19 1.45 -0.41
C ILE A 82 -11.06 2.34 0.47
N ILE A 83 -12.01 1.71 1.16
CA ILE A 83 -12.96 2.37 2.06
C ILE A 83 -12.82 1.70 3.41
N PRO A 84 -11.94 2.21 4.27
CA PRO A 84 -11.74 1.61 5.58
C PRO A 84 -13.02 1.73 6.38
N ALA A 85 -13.53 0.62 6.88
CA ALA A 85 -14.68 0.66 7.77
C ALA A 85 -14.26 1.35 9.08
N GLU A 86 -14.89 2.49 9.38
CA GLU A 86 -14.57 3.36 10.52
C GLU A 86 -14.53 2.62 11.87
N GLN A 87 -15.33 1.55 12.04
CA GLN A 87 -15.34 0.72 13.25
C GLN A 87 -14.45 -0.54 13.20
N ALA A 88 -13.96 -1.00 12.03
CA ALA A 88 -13.34 -2.32 11.91
C ALA A 88 -11.81 -2.30 12.13
N LEU A 89 -11.16 -1.16 11.90
CA LEU A 89 -9.70 -1.06 11.93
C LEU A 89 -9.26 -0.21 13.11
N LYS A 90 -8.95 -0.84 14.24
CA LYS A 90 -8.33 -0.21 15.42
C LYS A 90 -6.85 0.08 15.17
N THR A 91 -6.53 0.82 14.11
CA THR A 91 -5.16 1.19 13.74
C THR A 91 -5.10 2.67 13.40
N ALA A 92 -3.93 3.28 13.62
CA ALA A 92 -3.63 4.63 13.15
C ALA A 92 -3.51 4.71 11.62
N PHE A 93 -3.46 3.56 10.93
CA PHE A 93 -3.25 3.45 9.49
C PHE A 93 -4.29 2.56 8.77
N PRO A 94 -5.61 2.88 8.86
CA PRO A 94 -6.68 2.07 8.29
C PRO A 94 -6.64 1.89 6.77
N VAL A 95 -6.15 2.87 6.01
CA VAL A 95 -6.02 2.73 4.54
C VAL A 95 -4.94 1.71 4.18
N THR A 96 -3.80 1.80 4.86
CA THR A 96 -2.66 0.90 4.67
C THR A 96 -3.00 -0.52 5.10
N GLU A 97 -3.74 -0.67 6.19
CA GLU A 97 -4.20 -1.97 6.66
C GLU A 97 -5.18 -2.62 5.66
N GLN A 98 -6.18 -1.88 5.16
CA GLN A 98 -7.08 -2.45 4.17
C GLN A 98 -6.39 -2.75 2.83
N PHE A 99 -5.45 -1.90 2.39
CA PHE A 99 -4.57 -2.22 1.27
C PHE A 99 -3.85 -3.56 1.47
N THR A 100 -3.34 -3.80 2.68
CA THR A 100 -2.62 -5.03 3.02
C THR A 100 -3.52 -6.26 2.93
N ARG A 101 -4.77 -6.17 3.43
CA ARG A 101 -5.75 -7.26 3.31
C ARG A 101 -6.12 -7.56 1.87
N MET A 102 -6.42 -6.52 1.09
CA MET A 102 -6.75 -6.68 -0.33
C MET A 102 -5.57 -7.25 -1.14
N LEU A 103 -4.34 -6.88 -0.80
CA LEU A 103 -3.14 -7.45 -1.40
C LEU A 103 -2.99 -8.93 -1.03
N GLU A 104 -3.21 -9.29 0.23
CA GLU A 104 -3.13 -10.68 0.70
C GLU A 104 -4.16 -11.57 -0.02
N ASP A 105 -5.41 -11.11 -0.12
CA ASP A 105 -6.46 -11.80 -0.88
C ASP A 105 -6.06 -11.98 -2.35
N TRP A 106 -5.53 -10.92 -2.97
CA TRP A 106 -5.08 -10.97 -4.37
C TRP A 106 -3.94 -11.96 -4.59
N ILE A 107 -2.97 -12.02 -3.67
CA ILE A 107 -1.85 -12.98 -3.72
C ILE A 107 -2.37 -14.41 -3.54
N CYS A 108 -3.31 -14.64 -2.62
CA CYS A 108 -3.92 -15.95 -2.42
C CYS A 108 -4.64 -16.45 -3.68
N GLU A 109 -5.32 -15.54 -4.40
CA GLU A 109 -5.98 -15.86 -5.67
C GLU A 109 -4.98 -16.04 -6.83
N ASN A 110 -3.88 -15.27 -6.86
CA ASN A 110 -2.94 -15.19 -7.98
C ASN A 110 -1.48 -15.40 -7.54
N PRO A 111 -1.14 -16.51 -6.85
CA PRO A 111 0.16 -16.64 -6.21
C PRO A 111 1.30 -16.62 -7.23
N ALA A 112 1.11 -17.19 -8.42
CA ALA A 112 2.15 -17.22 -9.46
C ALA A 112 2.48 -15.84 -10.05
N ASP A 113 1.60 -14.86 -9.91
CA ASP A 113 1.79 -13.51 -10.48
C ASP A 113 2.39 -12.52 -9.47
N TYR A 114 2.53 -12.89 -8.19
CA TYR A 114 3.24 -12.08 -7.21
C TYR A 114 4.76 -12.22 -7.35
N LEU A 115 5.50 -11.11 -7.22
CA LEU A 115 6.95 -11.08 -7.37
C LEU A 115 7.68 -11.58 -6.11
N TRP A 116 7.62 -12.90 -5.86
CA TRP A 116 8.23 -13.56 -4.69
C TRP A 116 9.74 -13.40 -4.53
N SER A 117 10.44 -12.94 -5.57
CA SER A 117 11.88 -12.66 -5.49
C SER A 117 12.20 -11.49 -4.54
N HIS A 118 11.21 -10.66 -4.21
CA HIS A 118 11.37 -9.59 -3.25
C HIS A 118 11.51 -10.14 -1.82
N ARG A 119 12.52 -9.69 -1.07
CA ARG A 119 12.73 -10.08 0.34
C ARG A 119 11.74 -9.37 1.28
N ARG A 120 10.45 -9.69 1.17
CA ARG A 120 9.34 -8.98 1.84
C ARG A 120 9.49 -8.91 3.37
N TRP A 121 9.98 -9.98 3.99
CA TRP A 121 10.15 -10.14 5.45
C TRP A 121 11.61 -9.95 5.92
N LYS A 122 12.34 -8.99 5.33
CA LYS A 122 13.74 -8.70 5.72
C LYS A 122 13.87 -8.10 7.12
N HIS A 123 12.86 -7.38 7.60
CA HIS A 123 12.88 -6.67 8.88
C HIS A 123 11.95 -7.36 9.88
N LYS A 124 12.43 -7.51 11.12
CA LYS A 124 11.63 -8.01 12.24
C LYS A 124 11.00 -6.84 12.99
N ARG A 125 9.78 -7.02 13.47
CA ARG A 125 9.11 -6.05 14.34
C ARG A 125 9.95 -5.85 15.62
N PRO A 126 10.22 -4.61 16.05
CA PRO A 126 10.90 -4.36 17.32
C PRO A 126 10.09 -4.91 18.50
N GLU A 127 10.77 -5.51 19.47
CA GLU A 127 10.14 -5.93 20.72
C GLU A 127 9.61 -4.69 21.48
N GLY A 128 8.33 -4.69 21.84
CA GLY A 128 7.70 -3.63 22.64
C GLY A 128 6.74 -2.69 21.91
N GLU A 129 6.60 -2.78 20.57
CA GLU A 129 5.54 -2.06 19.84
C GLU A 129 4.25 -2.90 19.83
N ALA A 130 3.30 -2.60 20.73
CA ALA A 130 1.97 -3.26 20.75
C ALA A 130 1.16 -2.95 19.47
N SER A 131 0.31 -3.89 19.05
CA SER A 131 -0.61 -3.77 17.91
C SER A 131 -1.80 -2.86 18.20
#